data_AF-A0A0W0ZDG9-F1
#
_entry.id   AF-A0A0W0ZDG9-F1
#
_cell.length_a   1.000
_cell.length_b   1.000
_cell.length_c   1.000
_cell.angle_alpha   90.00
_cell.angle_beta   90.00
_cell.angle_gamma   90.00
#
_symmetry.space_group_name_H-M   'P 1'
#
loop_
_entity.id
_entity.type
_entity.pdbx_description
1 polymer ?
#
loop_
_entity_poly.entity_id
_entity_poly.type
_entity_poly.pdbx_seq_one_letter_code
_entity_poly.pdbx_strand_id
1 'polypeptide(L)' 'MNTSSCISKVLRTGIILGSLFFAVGYTSIATAAQGCGHGYHRNAYGGCVLNAPGPNARPAPYHRGCWRNAWGQLRCYR' A
#
# COMPACT_ATOMS: atom_id res chain seq x y z
N MET A 1 -29.33 -35.39 -22.20
CA MET A 1 -29.22 -34.45 -21.05
C MET A 1 -28.09 -33.47 -21.35
N ASN A 2 -28.39 -32.17 -21.48
CA ASN A 2 -27.43 -31.12 -21.83
C ASN A 2 -26.42 -30.87 -20.69
N THR A 3 -25.33 -31.62 -20.66
CA THR A 3 -24.25 -31.50 -19.67
C THR A 3 -23.47 -30.19 -19.80
N SER A 4 -23.39 -29.60 -20.99
CA SER A 4 -22.70 -28.31 -21.23
C SER A 4 -23.27 -27.13 -20.46
N SER A 5 -24.60 -27.09 -20.22
CA SER A 5 -25.24 -25.96 -19.52
C SER A 5 -24.95 -25.93 -18.02
N CYS A 6 -24.71 -27.08 -17.40
CA CYS A 6 -24.40 -27.16 -15.97
C CYS A 6 -22.94 -26.80 -15.70
N ILE A 7 -22.02 -27.30 -16.52
CA ILE A 7 -20.58 -27.02 -16.39
C ILE A 7 -20.30 -25.52 -16.57
N SER A 8 -20.95 -24.89 -17.55
CA SER A 8 -20.80 -23.45 -17.82
C SER A 8 -21.32 -22.58 -16.67
N LYS A 9 -22.42 -22.99 -16.01
CA LYS A 9 -22.95 -22.30 -14.82
C LYS A 9 -21.99 -22.40 -13.64
N VAL A 10 -21.46 -23.60 -13.36
CA VAL A 10 -20.51 -23.82 -12.25
C VAL A 10 -19.24 -23.01 -12.47
N LEU A 11 -18.67 -23.04 -13.69
CA LEU A 11 -17.48 -22.27 -14.02
C LEU A 11 -17.70 -20.76 -13.85
N ARG A 12 -18.83 -20.24 -14.34
CA ARG A 12 -19.16 -18.81 -14.22
C ARG A 12 -19.31 -18.38 -12.76
N THR A 13 -20.01 -19.17 -11.93
CA THR A 13 -20.15 -18.87 -10.50
C THR A 13 -18.80 -18.95 -9.78
N GLY A 14 -17.95 -19.92 -10.13
CA GLY A 14 -16.60 -20.05 -9.59
C GLY A 14 -15.72 -18.84 -9.89
N ILE A 15 -15.79 -18.30 -11.11
CA ILE A 15 -15.04 -17.09 -11.49
C ILE A 15 -15.55 -15.86 -10.71
N ILE A 16 -16.87 -15.71 -10.58
CA ILE A 16 -17.46 -14.56 -9.85
C ILE A 16 -17.10 -14.62 -8.36
N LEU A 17 -17.28 -15.78 -7.71
CA LEU A 17 -16.93 -15.93 -6.30
C LEU A 17 -15.42 -15.82 -6.09
N GLY A 18 -14.61 -16.45 -6.95
CA GLY A 18 -13.16 -16.39 -6.88
C GLY A 18 -12.63 -14.96 -7.03
N SER A 19 -13.16 -14.18 -7.96
CA SER A 19 -12.79 -12.77 -8.13
C SER A 19 -13.25 -11.89 -6.96
N LEU A 20 -14.42 -12.17 -6.38
CA LEU A 20 -14.90 -11.48 -5.18
C LEU A 20 -14.00 -11.77 -3.96
N PHE A 21 -13.65 -13.04 -3.72
CA PHE A 21 -12.73 -13.41 -2.64
C PHE A 21 -11.33 -12.86 -2.86
N PHE A 22 -10.85 -12.84 -4.11
CA PHE A 22 -9.58 -12.22 -4.44
C PHE A 22 -9.61 -10.71 -4.18
N ALA A 23 -10.66 -10.00 -4.58
CA ALA A 23 -10.80 -8.57 -4.32
C ALA A 23 -10.89 -8.23 -2.82
N VAL A 24 -11.61 -9.03 -2.03
CA VAL A 24 -11.72 -8.85 -0.57
C VAL A 24 -10.43 -9.23 0.15
N GLY A 25 -9.75 -10.28 -0.30
CA GLY A 25 -8.49 -10.77 0.30
C GLY A 25 -7.26 -9.96 -0.12
N TYR A 26 -7.33 -9.25 -1.25
CA TYR A 26 -6.27 -8.35 -1.71
C TYR A 26 -6.26 -7.09 -0.86
N THR A 27 -5.74 -7.22 0.35
CA THR A 27 -5.31 -6.07 1.15
C THR A 27 -3.90 -5.73 0.69
N SER A 28 -3.69 -4.48 0.24
CA SER A 28 -2.33 -3.98 0.10
C SER A 28 -1.72 -3.98 1.49
N ILE A 29 -0.79 -4.90 1.76
CA ILE A 29 0.14 -4.79 2.88
C ILE A 29 1.09 -3.64 2.54
N ALA A 30 0.56 -2.43 2.48
CA ALA A 30 1.37 -1.23 2.50
C ALA A 30 1.91 -1.20 3.92
N THR A 31 3.14 -1.68 4.11
CA THR A 31 3.87 -1.56 5.37
C THR A 31 4.13 -0.07 5.60
N ALA A 32 3.10 0.67 5.99
CA ALA A 32 3.16 2.10 6.23
C ALA A 32 4.25 2.32 7.27
N ALA A 33 5.27 3.10 6.89
CA ALA A 33 6.41 3.40 7.74
C ALA A 33 7.17 2.19 8.31
N GLN A 34 7.18 1.04 7.61
CA GLN A 34 7.81 -0.20 8.11
C GLN A 34 7.25 -0.65 9.47
N GLY A 35 5.98 -0.34 9.75
CA GLY A 35 5.29 -0.66 11.00
C GLY A 35 5.32 0.45 12.06
N CYS A 36 5.92 1.60 11.77
CA CYS A 36 6.06 2.70 12.73
C CYS A 36 4.90 3.72 12.73
N GLY A 37 3.90 3.56 11.86
CA GLY A 37 2.77 4.48 11.74
C GLY A 37 3.06 5.75 10.93
N HIS A 38 2.02 6.51 10.61
CA HIS A 38 2.13 7.70 9.77
C HIS A 38 3.06 8.74 10.39
N GLY A 39 3.97 9.30 9.59
CA GLY A 39 4.93 10.32 10.02
C GLY A 39 6.25 9.80 10.60
N TYR A 40 6.40 8.48 10.75
CA TYR A 40 7.59 7.82 11.26
C TYR A 40 8.22 6.91 10.20
N HIS A 41 9.42 6.41 10.47
CA HIS A 41 10.03 5.30 9.73
C HIS A 41 10.89 4.47 10.67
N ARG A 42 11.20 3.24 10.27
CA ARG A 42 12.08 2.37 11.06
C ARG A 42 13.53 2.65 10.71
N ASN A 43 14.33 3.04 11.71
CA ASN A 43 15.77 3.26 11.56
C ASN A 43 16.53 1.93 11.45
N ALA A 44 17.84 2.00 11.18
CA ALA A 44 18.70 0.82 11.04
C ALA A 44 18.77 -0.04 12.31
N TYR A 45 18.47 0.52 13.48
CA TYR A 45 18.46 -0.16 14.77
C TYR A 45 17.09 -0.74 15.14
N GLY A 46 16.11 -0.67 14.24
CA GLY A 46 14.76 -1.17 14.46
C GLY A 46 13.83 -0.22 15.22
N GLY A 47 14.30 0.96 15.63
CA GLY A 47 13.51 1.97 16.32
C GLY A 47 12.67 2.82 15.37
N CYS A 48 11.49 3.24 15.84
CA CYS A 48 10.62 4.17 15.11
C CYS A 48 11.04 5.61 15.38
N VAL A 49 11.44 6.32 14.33
CA VAL A 49 11.91 7.70 14.42
C VAL A 49 11.13 8.60 13.47
N LEU A 50 11.03 9.88 13.80
CA LEU A 50 10.32 10.87 13.00
C LEU A 50 10.89 10.88 11.57
N ASN A 51 10.02 10.91 10.57
CA ASN A 51 10.40 10.99 9.16
C ASN A 51 10.82 12.43 8.77
N ALA A 52 11.73 13.01 9.54
CA ALA A 52 12.27 14.34 9.34
C ALA A 52 13.10 14.40 8.03
N PRO A 53 13.18 15.58 7.39
CA PRO A 53 13.98 15.76 6.18
C PRO A 53 15.46 15.48 6.48
N GLY A 54 16.04 14.54 5.73
CA GLY A 54 17.47 14.25 5.76
C GLY A 54 18.28 15.16 4.82
N PRO A 55 19.59 14.89 4.69
CA PRO A 55 20.43 15.57 3.70
C PRO A 55 19.85 15.43 2.29
N ASN A 56 19.91 16.50 1.49
CA ASN A 56 19.35 16.59 0.14
C ASN A 56 17.81 16.55 0.06
N ALA A 57 17.10 16.59 1.19
CA ALA A 57 15.66 16.78 1.18
C ALA A 57 15.31 18.18 0.68
N ARG A 58 14.28 18.27 -0.16
CA ARG A 58 13.74 19.54 -0.65
C ARG A 58 12.37 19.80 0.00
N PRO A 59 12.05 21.04 0.38
CA PRO A 59 10.71 21.37 0.86
C PRO A 59 9.67 21.05 -0.21
N ALA A 60 8.48 20.61 0.21
CA ALA A 60 7.34 20.37 -0.67
C ALA A 60 6.39 21.59 -0.58
N PRO A 61 6.40 22.54 -1.54
CA PRO A 61 5.87 23.90 -1.35
C PRO A 61 4.35 24.02 -1.10
N TYR A 62 3.60 22.94 -1.17
CA TYR A 62 2.14 22.92 -0.95
C TYR A 62 1.71 21.79 0.00
N HIS A 63 2.66 21.16 0.69
CA HIS A 63 2.41 20.04 1.60
C HIS A 63 3.09 20.32 2.94
N ARG A 64 2.33 20.90 3.88
CA ARG A 64 2.84 21.26 5.21
C ARG A 64 3.27 20.00 5.96
N GLY A 65 4.48 20.02 6.54
CA GLY A 65 5.02 18.85 7.23
C GLY A 65 5.54 17.77 6.27
N CYS A 66 5.73 18.09 4.99
CA CYS A 66 6.25 17.18 3.99
C CYS A 66 7.48 17.73 3.27
N TRP A 67 8.25 16.81 2.70
CA TRP A 67 9.49 17.05 1.96
C TRP A 67 9.60 16.04 0.82
N ARG A 68 10.47 16.33 -0.15
CA ARG A 68 10.84 15.39 -1.22
C ARG A 68 12.25 14.90 -1.01
N ASN A 69 12.46 13.59 -1.12
CA ASN A 69 13.79 13.00 -1.04
C ASN A 69 14.58 13.23 -2.35
N ALA A 70 15.83 12.76 -2.39
CA ALA A 70 16.69 12.88 -3.57
C ALA A 70 16.11 12.24 -4.83
N TRP A 71 15.20 11.26 -4.68
CA TRP A 71 14.49 10.59 -5.77
C TRP A 71 13.15 11.27 -6.13
N GLY A 72 12.86 12.44 -5.54
CA GLY A 72 11.62 13.18 -5.78
C GLY A 72 10.37 12.61 -5.10
N GLN A 73 10.48 11.55 -4.30
CA GLN A 73 9.33 10.95 -3.60
C GLN A 73 8.88 11.86 -2.45
N LEU A 74 7.57 12.06 -2.34
CA LEU A 74 6.97 12.82 -1.24
C LEU A 74 7.02 12.00 0.07
N ARG A 75 7.44 12.64 1.14
CA ARG A 75 7.61 12.10 2.50
C ARG A 75 7.01 13.10 3.48
N CYS A 76 6.26 12.63 4.48
CA CYS A 76 5.61 13.49 5.47
C CYS A 76 5.92 13.01 6.89
N TYR A 77 5.91 13.95 7.85
CA TYR A 77 6.16 13.72 9.28
C TYR A 77 5.09 14.34 10.19
N ARG A 78 3.97 14.81 9.61
CA ARG A 78 2.84 15.42 10.31
C ARG A 78 1.54 15.09 9.59
#